data_AF-R5J099-F1
#
_entry.id   AF-R5J099-F1
#
_cell.length_a   1.000
_cell.length_b   1.000
_cell.length_c   1.000
_cell.angle_alpha   90.00
_cell.angle_beta   90.00
_cell.angle_gamma   90.00
#
_symmetry.space_group_name_H-M   'P 1'
#
loop_
_entity.id
_entity.type
_entity.pdbx_description
1 polymer ?
#
loop_
_entity_poly.entity_id
_entity_poly.type
_entity_poly.pdbx_seq_one_letter_code
_entity_poly.pdbx_strand_id
1 'polypeptide(L)'
;MKKHITRLLFAALLLLALCIGASAAGTSGKCGPSAYWSFDSSTGTLTISGSGAMNDCVFQWGDPDPRPWSAYLSEIKTVVIGDSITKIGKESFSSLSCTTVRIGKNVQVIGENAFMNCTSLTGDLVIPDSVTTIDRWAFFGSVISNGTLTLGKGLRTIGERAFTDCSFSGGLTIPEGVTEIAEGAFCSSSKYSGSPAHGKITGTLTLPSTLKTIGAYAFAYEGFSGELLIPDGVTCIGANAFAECDGFGGTLSLPDSVKTVGEWAFYQCEGFTGLKLPAGLTKIEKLSFAFMAGLKTEVAIPEGVTEIGEGAFECSYMPSVRLPSTLKKIEKQAFMHAHNLTKITLPDGLETIGDEAFDGCRFKKAIVLPASIKSIGKKAFYGYSYYGSGTLGAYFLGAAPQIVGTLNANCSFPSDWTLFYLPGTSGWTGDTYAGYKIALWDGETRWDNLRTSKFGYGWDYKGNEIETSWSVNTDTGKVTLTDDLNEGCAVAVSYDAEGRVTGIGVLRTKTDFVVLNLQDTCRLFLLNASSAPRLNTPITINDYLQT
;
A
#
# COMPACT_ATOMS: atom_id res chain seq x y z
N MET A 1 2.61 -42.22 -57.44
CA MET A 1 1.64 -43.16 -56.82
C MET A 1 1.73 -43.26 -55.30
N LYS A 2 2.89 -43.14 -54.63
CA LYS A 2 2.98 -43.23 -53.15
C LYS A 2 2.38 -42.03 -52.36
N LYS A 3 2.19 -40.85 -52.96
CA LYS A 3 1.59 -39.66 -52.30
C LYS A 3 0.05 -39.63 -52.28
N HIS A 4 -0.62 -40.45 -53.11
CA HIS A 4 -2.09 -40.53 -53.11
C HIS A 4 -2.64 -41.64 -52.20
N ILE A 5 -1.85 -42.67 -51.90
CA ILE A 5 -2.26 -43.78 -51.02
C ILE A 5 -2.31 -43.32 -49.54
N THR A 6 -1.44 -42.41 -49.12
CA THR A 6 -1.42 -41.90 -47.72
C THR A 6 -2.58 -40.94 -47.40
N ARG A 7 -3.07 -40.19 -48.39
CA ARG A 7 -4.27 -39.33 -48.23
C ARG A 7 -5.57 -40.14 -48.26
N LEU A 8 -5.61 -41.26 -48.99
CA LEU A 8 -6.76 -42.18 -48.95
C LEU A 8 -6.81 -43.01 -47.67
N LEU A 9 -5.67 -43.33 -47.03
CA LEU A 9 -5.66 -44.01 -45.72
C LEU A 9 -6.11 -43.11 -44.56
N PHE A 10 -5.84 -41.81 -44.61
CA PHE A 10 -6.36 -40.85 -43.61
C PHE A 10 -7.84 -40.52 -43.79
N ALA A 11 -8.36 -40.56 -45.02
CA ALA A 11 -9.80 -40.39 -45.28
C ALA A 11 -10.60 -41.68 -45.02
N ALA A 12 -9.99 -42.86 -45.21
CA ALA A 12 -10.64 -44.15 -45.00
C ALA A 12 -10.79 -44.53 -43.51
N LEU A 13 -9.90 -44.04 -42.62
CA LEU A 13 -10.09 -44.21 -41.17
C LEU A 13 -11.21 -43.32 -40.58
N LEU A 14 -11.65 -42.30 -41.31
CA LEU A 14 -12.77 -41.45 -40.89
C LEU A 14 -14.15 -41.99 -41.30
N LEU A 15 -14.21 -43.03 -42.12
CA LEU A 15 -15.45 -43.60 -42.69
C LEU A 15 -15.84 -44.97 -42.13
N LEU A 16 -15.11 -45.49 -41.13
CA LEU A 16 -15.39 -46.76 -40.46
C LEU A 16 -15.64 -46.58 -38.95
N ALA A 17 -16.47 -45.61 -38.58
CA ALA A 17 -17.00 -45.44 -37.22
C ALA A 17 -18.52 -45.21 -37.23
N LEU A 18 -19.23 -45.92 -38.13
CA LEU A 18 -20.68 -45.97 -38.19
C LEU A 18 -21.11 -47.44 -38.19
N CYS A 19 -21.15 -48.07 -37.01
CA CYS A 19 -22.01 -49.22 -36.70
C CYS A 19 -22.02 -49.50 -35.18
N ILE A 20 -23.13 -49.07 -34.57
CA ILE A 20 -23.89 -49.58 -33.40
C ILE A 20 -23.30 -50.76 -32.59
N GLY A 21 -23.32 -50.62 -31.26
CA GLY A 21 -23.38 -51.76 -30.32
C GLY A 21 -22.64 -51.50 -29.00
N ALA A 22 -23.30 -51.69 -27.87
CA ALA A 22 -22.71 -51.56 -26.54
C ALA A 22 -21.54 -52.55 -26.31
N SER A 23 -20.64 -52.16 -25.39
CA SER A 23 -19.54 -52.92 -24.76
C SER A 23 -18.30 -53.31 -25.59
N ALA A 24 -17.37 -52.36 -25.71
CA ALA A 24 -15.92 -52.48 -25.49
C ALA A 24 -15.45 -51.04 -25.21
N ALA A 25 -14.44 -50.80 -24.37
CA ALA A 25 -13.89 -49.45 -24.18
C ALA A 25 -13.34 -48.95 -25.53
N GLY A 26 -14.17 -48.24 -26.28
CA GLY A 26 -13.80 -47.75 -27.60
C GLY A 26 -12.68 -46.75 -27.44
N THR A 27 -11.68 -46.81 -28.31
CA THR A 27 -10.60 -45.81 -28.35
C THR A 27 -11.06 -44.47 -28.96
N SER A 28 -12.36 -44.28 -29.17
CA SER A 28 -12.97 -43.06 -29.67
C SER A 28 -14.46 -42.98 -29.36
N GLY A 29 -15.04 -41.79 -29.43
CA GLY A 29 -16.46 -41.57 -29.19
C GLY A 29 -16.86 -40.10 -29.30
N LYS A 30 -18.11 -39.78 -28.92
CA LYS A 30 -18.58 -38.39 -28.86
C LYS A 30 -18.19 -37.73 -27.54
N CYS A 31 -17.85 -36.45 -27.60
CA CYS A 31 -17.66 -35.58 -26.43
C CYS A 31 -18.34 -34.22 -26.60
N GLY A 32 -19.27 -34.11 -27.56
CA GLY A 32 -20.11 -32.94 -27.83
C GLY A 32 -21.14 -33.27 -28.92
N PRO A 33 -22.00 -32.32 -29.31
CA PRO A 33 -22.96 -32.52 -30.39
C PRO A 33 -22.28 -32.92 -31.72
N SER A 34 -21.18 -32.21 -32.02
CA SER A 34 -20.33 -32.39 -33.21
C SER A 34 -18.85 -32.54 -32.87
N ALA A 35 -18.51 -32.70 -31.58
CA ALA A 35 -17.16 -32.93 -31.10
C ALA A 35 -16.97 -34.41 -30.74
N TYR A 36 -15.79 -34.94 -31.06
CA TYR A 36 -15.42 -36.34 -30.92
C TYR A 36 -14.08 -36.44 -30.22
N TRP A 37 -13.85 -37.53 -29.50
CA TRP A 37 -12.56 -37.85 -28.91
C TRP A 37 -11.99 -39.13 -29.52
N SER A 38 -10.67 -39.25 -29.52
CA SER A 38 -9.96 -40.49 -29.84
C SER A 38 -8.67 -40.58 -29.02
N PHE A 39 -8.30 -41.78 -28.59
CA PHE A 39 -7.09 -42.05 -27.84
C PHE A 39 -6.14 -42.96 -28.63
N ASP A 40 -4.91 -42.50 -28.84
CA ASP A 40 -3.82 -43.29 -29.41
C ASP A 40 -2.90 -43.77 -28.28
N SER A 41 -3.01 -45.05 -27.93
CA SER A 41 -2.22 -45.67 -26.86
C SER A 41 -0.73 -45.80 -27.17
N SER A 42 -0.33 -45.75 -28.45
CA SER A 42 1.08 -45.83 -28.82
C SER A 42 1.85 -44.55 -28.46
N THR A 43 1.15 -43.41 -28.50
CA THR A 43 1.69 -42.09 -28.18
C THR A 43 1.19 -41.53 -26.84
N GLY A 44 0.10 -42.09 -26.29
CA GLY A 44 -0.61 -41.54 -25.15
C GLY A 44 -1.36 -40.24 -25.50
N THR A 45 -1.79 -40.08 -26.76
CA THR A 45 -2.41 -38.84 -27.24
C THR A 45 -3.94 -38.95 -27.20
N LEU A 46 -4.58 -38.11 -26.39
CA LEU A 46 -6.01 -37.82 -26.48
C LEU A 46 -6.24 -36.68 -27.48
N THR A 47 -6.97 -36.95 -28.56
CA THR A 47 -7.33 -35.95 -29.56
C THR A 47 -8.82 -35.65 -29.49
N ILE A 48 -9.17 -34.37 -29.37
CA ILE A 48 -10.53 -33.86 -29.55
C ILE A 48 -10.66 -33.32 -30.98
N SER A 49 -11.56 -33.89 -31.76
CA SER A 49 -11.78 -33.57 -33.17
C SER A 49 -13.24 -33.22 -33.43
N GLY A 50 -13.59 -32.93 -34.69
CA GLY A 50 -14.91 -32.45 -35.06
C GLY A 50 -15.01 -30.93 -34.92
N SER A 51 -16.17 -30.43 -34.49
CA SER A 51 -16.45 -29.00 -34.43
C SER A 51 -17.38 -28.61 -33.29
N GLY A 52 -17.38 -27.33 -32.93
CA GLY A 52 -18.30 -26.77 -31.93
C GLY A 52 -17.84 -27.01 -30.50
N ALA A 53 -18.79 -26.97 -29.56
CA ALA A 53 -18.53 -27.09 -28.14
C ALA A 53 -18.37 -28.55 -27.69
N MET A 54 -17.43 -28.78 -26.78
CA MET A 54 -17.41 -29.98 -25.95
C MET A 54 -18.52 -29.92 -24.90
N ASN A 55 -19.01 -31.09 -24.48
CA ASN A 55 -19.91 -31.24 -23.33
C ASN A 55 -19.16 -30.97 -22.02
N ASP A 56 -19.89 -30.50 -21.02
CA ASP A 56 -19.41 -30.37 -19.65
C ASP A 56 -19.36 -31.74 -18.95
N CYS A 57 -18.34 -31.97 -18.11
CA CYS A 57 -18.08 -33.23 -17.41
C CYS A 57 -18.32 -33.07 -15.90
N VAL A 58 -19.59 -32.89 -15.49
CA VAL A 58 -19.94 -32.56 -14.09
C VAL A 58 -19.79 -33.78 -13.18
N PHE A 59 -18.86 -33.73 -12.21
CA PHE A 59 -18.72 -34.78 -11.20
C PHE A 59 -19.86 -34.75 -10.19
N GLN A 60 -20.57 -35.88 -10.02
CA GLN A 60 -21.56 -36.09 -8.97
C GLN A 60 -21.10 -37.18 -8.02
N TRP A 61 -21.34 -37.00 -6.73
CA TRP A 61 -20.91 -37.97 -5.73
C TRP A 61 -21.64 -39.31 -5.91
N GLY A 62 -20.88 -40.38 -6.11
CA GLY A 62 -21.40 -41.73 -6.34
C GLY A 62 -21.55 -42.12 -7.81
N ASP A 63 -21.43 -41.17 -8.75
CA ASP A 63 -21.50 -41.45 -10.18
C ASP A 63 -20.12 -41.84 -10.75
N PRO A 64 -20.08 -42.68 -11.81
CA PRO A 64 -18.85 -42.94 -12.53
C PRO A 64 -18.30 -41.65 -13.15
N ASP A 65 -17.00 -41.61 -13.37
CA ASP A 65 -16.34 -40.47 -13.99
C ASP A 65 -17.02 -40.09 -15.33
N PRO A 66 -17.54 -38.85 -15.45
CA PRO A 66 -18.37 -38.44 -16.59
C PRO A 66 -17.55 -38.24 -17.87
N ARG A 67 -16.22 -38.25 -17.79
CA ARG A 67 -15.35 -38.04 -18.94
C ARG A 67 -15.42 -39.25 -19.87
N PRO A 68 -15.65 -39.07 -21.18
CA PRO A 68 -15.73 -40.18 -22.13
C PRO A 68 -14.45 -41.05 -22.22
N TRP A 69 -13.30 -40.48 -21.86
CA TRP A 69 -11.99 -41.13 -21.85
C TRP A 69 -11.53 -41.56 -20.45
N SER A 70 -12.45 -41.72 -19.49
CA SER A 70 -12.14 -42.07 -18.09
C SER A 70 -11.33 -43.36 -17.93
N ALA A 71 -11.45 -44.30 -18.86
CA ALA A 71 -10.65 -45.54 -18.88
C ALA A 71 -9.15 -45.31 -19.13
N TYR A 72 -8.75 -44.15 -19.67
CA TYR A 72 -7.38 -43.88 -20.15
C TYR A 72 -6.66 -42.78 -19.35
N LEU A 73 -7.23 -42.27 -18.25
CA LEU A 73 -6.73 -41.09 -17.53
C LEU A 73 -5.24 -41.18 -17.13
N SER A 74 -4.80 -42.36 -16.70
CA SER A 74 -3.40 -42.61 -16.32
C SER A 74 -2.44 -42.75 -17.50
N GLU A 75 -2.95 -42.97 -18.71
CA GLU A 75 -2.17 -43.18 -19.92
C GLU A 75 -2.05 -41.92 -20.80
N ILE A 76 -2.91 -40.92 -20.58
CA ILE A 76 -2.92 -39.67 -21.35
C ILE A 76 -1.69 -38.83 -21.01
N LYS A 77 -0.80 -38.69 -22.00
CA LYS A 77 0.41 -37.85 -21.95
C LYS A 77 0.22 -36.53 -22.68
N THR A 78 -0.54 -36.53 -23.78
CA THR A 78 -0.77 -35.35 -24.60
C THR A 78 -2.26 -35.17 -24.86
N VAL A 79 -2.75 -33.95 -24.67
CA VAL A 79 -4.10 -33.53 -25.09
C VAL A 79 -3.98 -32.62 -26.31
N VAL A 80 -4.67 -32.95 -27.39
CA VAL A 80 -4.75 -32.13 -28.60
C VAL A 80 -6.21 -31.76 -28.85
N ILE A 81 -6.52 -30.48 -28.75
CA ILE A 81 -7.85 -29.95 -29.06
C ILE A 81 -7.81 -29.40 -30.49
N GLY A 82 -8.65 -29.96 -31.36
CA GLY A 82 -8.67 -29.64 -32.77
C GLY A 82 -9.11 -28.21 -33.06
N ASP A 83 -8.60 -27.66 -34.16
CA ASP A 83 -8.80 -26.27 -34.54
C ASP A 83 -10.26 -25.83 -34.68
N SER A 84 -11.22 -26.74 -34.94
CA SER A 84 -12.63 -26.39 -35.13
C SER A 84 -13.47 -26.48 -33.85
N ILE A 85 -12.86 -26.84 -32.72
CA ILE A 85 -13.51 -26.81 -31.41
C ILE A 85 -13.63 -25.35 -30.95
N THR A 86 -14.80 -24.97 -30.45
CA THR A 86 -15.09 -23.59 -30.04
C THR A 86 -15.18 -23.42 -28.52
N LYS A 87 -15.43 -24.48 -27.76
CA LYS A 87 -15.48 -24.45 -26.29
C LYS A 87 -14.91 -25.74 -25.71
N ILE A 88 -14.06 -25.60 -24.70
CA ILE A 88 -13.66 -26.69 -23.81
C ILE A 88 -14.67 -26.76 -22.66
N GLY A 89 -15.23 -27.95 -22.45
CA GLY A 89 -16.28 -28.16 -21.43
C GLY A 89 -15.72 -28.13 -20.02
N LYS A 90 -16.60 -27.81 -19.06
CA LYS A 90 -16.29 -27.85 -17.61
C LYS A 90 -15.68 -29.19 -17.21
N GLU A 91 -14.64 -29.16 -16.38
CA GLU A 91 -13.99 -30.33 -15.75
C GLU A 91 -13.41 -31.38 -16.73
N SER A 92 -13.41 -31.10 -18.05
CA SER A 92 -13.08 -32.10 -19.09
C SER A 92 -11.68 -32.73 -18.92
N PHE A 93 -10.70 -31.94 -18.50
CA PHE A 93 -9.30 -32.36 -18.36
C PHE A 93 -8.77 -32.14 -16.93
N SER A 94 -9.67 -32.04 -15.95
CA SER A 94 -9.27 -31.86 -14.55
C SER A 94 -8.42 -33.03 -14.06
N SER A 95 -7.35 -32.73 -13.35
CA SER A 95 -6.43 -33.65 -12.69
C SER A 95 -5.75 -34.63 -13.64
N LEU A 96 -5.61 -34.27 -14.93
CA LEU A 96 -4.82 -35.07 -15.86
C LEU A 96 -3.32 -34.90 -15.60
N SER A 97 -2.60 -36.01 -15.55
CA SER A 97 -1.13 -36.05 -15.47
C SER A 97 -0.45 -35.88 -16.83
N CYS A 98 -1.14 -35.28 -17.80
CA CYS A 98 -0.57 -35.04 -19.12
C CYS A 98 0.59 -34.02 -19.06
N THR A 99 1.57 -34.20 -19.94
CA THR A 99 2.72 -33.29 -20.05
C THR A 99 2.50 -32.18 -21.05
N THR A 100 1.59 -32.36 -22.01
CA THR A 100 1.41 -31.40 -23.11
C THR A 100 -0.07 -31.20 -23.42
N VAL A 101 -0.48 -29.93 -23.53
CA VAL A 101 -1.81 -29.53 -23.99
C VAL A 101 -1.63 -28.62 -25.20
N ARG A 102 -2.34 -28.93 -26.29
CA ARG A 102 -2.41 -28.08 -27.50
C ARG A 102 -3.85 -27.63 -27.70
N ILE A 103 -4.09 -26.33 -27.60
CA ILE A 103 -5.42 -25.74 -27.74
C ILE A 103 -5.62 -25.27 -29.19
N GLY A 104 -6.74 -25.69 -29.79
CA GLY A 104 -7.07 -25.36 -31.17
C GLY A 104 -7.34 -23.87 -31.39
N LYS A 105 -7.00 -23.36 -32.57
CA LYS A 105 -6.99 -21.91 -32.87
C LYS A 105 -8.36 -21.22 -32.95
N ASN A 106 -9.47 -21.94 -32.86
CA ASN A 106 -10.82 -21.35 -32.81
C ASN A 106 -11.52 -21.57 -31.45
N VAL A 107 -10.81 -22.07 -30.44
CA VAL A 107 -11.37 -22.17 -29.08
C VAL A 107 -11.62 -20.77 -28.55
N GLN A 108 -12.85 -20.50 -28.13
CA GLN A 108 -13.30 -19.21 -27.60
C GLN A 108 -13.41 -19.23 -26.08
N VAL A 109 -13.80 -20.37 -25.50
CA VAL A 109 -14.05 -20.52 -24.06
C VAL A 109 -13.31 -21.72 -23.50
N ILE A 110 -12.59 -21.50 -22.41
CA ILE A 110 -12.04 -22.55 -21.54
C ILE A 110 -12.94 -22.64 -20.30
N GLY A 111 -13.68 -23.75 -20.19
CA GLY A 111 -14.70 -23.92 -19.15
C GLY A 111 -14.15 -24.04 -17.73
N GLU A 112 -15.07 -23.93 -16.76
CA GLU A 112 -14.79 -24.03 -15.33
C GLU A 112 -14.02 -25.33 -14.99
N ASN A 113 -12.98 -25.25 -14.16
CA ASN A 113 -12.13 -26.38 -13.78
C ASN A 113 -11.54 -27.19 -14.96
N ALA A 114 -11.56 -26.69 -16.20
CA ALA A 114 -11.29 -27.51 -17.38
C ALA A 114 -9.93 -28.23 -17.33
N PHE A 115 -8.91 -27.59 -16.77
CA PHE A 115 -7.55 -28.10 -16.58
C PHE A 115 -7.11 -27.99 -15.11
N MET A 116 -8.04 -27.94 -14.15
CA MET A 116 -7.70 -27.87 -12.73
C MET A 116 -6.74 -29.01 -12.33
N ASN A 117 -5.73 -28.72 -11.52
CA ASN A 117 -4.73 -29.67 -11.01
C ASN A 117 -3.99 -30.48 -12.09
N CYS A 118 -3.78 -29.90 -13.28
CA CYS A 118 -2.83 -30.45 -14.26
C CYS A 118 -1.39 -30.14 -13.82
N THR A 119 -0.83 -30.98 -12.94
CA THR A 119 0.44 -30.72 -12.24
C THR A 119 1.69 -31.19 -12.98
N SER A 120 1.55 -31.79 -14.15
CA SER A 120 2.65 -32.42 -14.91
C SER A 120 2.95 -31.75 -16.24
N LEU A 121 2.36 -30.59 -16.53
CA LEU A 121 2.58 -29.88 -17.80
C LEU A 121 4.05 -29.48 -17.90
N THR A 122 4.61 -29.57 -19.09
CA THR A 122 5.99 -29.15 -19.40
C THR A 122 6.05 -28.35 -20.68
N GLY A 123 7.05 -27.47 -20.78
CA GLY A 123 7.17 -26.54 -21.90
C GLY A 123 6.07 -25.48 -21.90
N ASP A 124 5.97 -24.70 -22.97
CA ASP A 124 5.08 -23.54 -23.00
C ASP A 124 3.61 -23.93 -23.14
N LEU A 125 2.76 -23.33 -22.28
CA LEU A 125 1.31 -23.34 -22.45
C LEU A 125 0.87 -22.07 -23.17
N VAL A 126 0.33 -22.23 -24.37
CA VAL A 126 -0.18 -21.13 -25.18
C VAL A 126 -1.71 -21.17 -25.18
N ILE A 127 -2.32 -20.12 -24.64
CA ILE A 127 -3.74 -19.83 -24.80
C ILE A 127 -3.91 -19.04 -26.12
N PRO A 128 -4.60 -19.57 -27.15
CA PRO A 128 -4.69 -18.94 -28.46
C PRO A 128 -5.41 -17.58 -28.45
N ASP A 129 -5.10 -16.73 -29.43
CA ASP A 129 -5.74 -15.41 -29.63
C ASP A 129 -7.26 -15.47 -29.81
N SER A 130 -7.83 -16.63 -30.15
CA SER A 130 -9.27 -16.82 -30.27
C SER A 130 -10.00 -16.91 -28.93
N VAL A 131 -9.28 -17.23 -27.83
CA VAL A 131 -9.89 -17.42 -26.51
C VAL A 131 -10.28 -16.06 -25.96
N THR A 132 -11.57 -15.86 -25.71
CA THR A 132 -12.12 -14.65 -25.10
C THR A 132 -12.35 -14.80 -23.60
N THR A 133 -12.56 -16.04 -23.13
CA THR A 133 -12.97 -16.35 -21.75
C THR A 133 -12.23 -17.55 -21.21
N ILE A 134 -11.65 -17.37 -20.02
CA ILE A 134 -11.16 -18.44 -19.15
C ILE A 134 -12.03 -18.40 -17.90
N ASP A 135 -12.83 -19.44 -17.67
CA ASP A 135 -13.79 -19.48 -16.58
C ASP A 135 -13.12 -19.76 -15.22
N ARG A 136 -13.94 -19.68 -14.16
CA ARG A 136 -13.54 -19.93 -12.77
C ARG A 136 -12.74 -21.22 -12.64
N TRP A 137 -11.64 -21.16 -11.89
CA TRP A 137 -10.77 -22.31 -11.59
C TRP A 137 -10.23 -23.10 -12.79
N ALA A 138 -10.32 -22.57 -14.02
CA ALA A 138 -9.99 -23.32 -15.24
C ALA A 138 -8.60 -23.99 -15.20
N PHE A 139 -7.61 -23.37 -14.55
CA PHE A 139 -6.25 -23.90 -14.37
C PHE A 139 -5.83 -23.98 -12.90
N PHE A 140 -6.77 -23.90 -11.94
CA PHE A 140 -6.47 -23.94 -10.50
C PHE A 140 -5.48 -25.06 -10.15
N GLY A 141 -4.37 -24.74 -9.48
CA GLY A 141 -3.36 -25.71 -9.04
C GLY A 141 -2.53 -26.35 -10.16
N SER A 142 -2.62 -25.86 -11.40
CA SER A 142 -1.86 -26.41 -12.53
C SER A 142 -0.41 -25.98 -12.51
N VAL A 143 0.50 -26.89 -12.86
CA VAL A 143 1.95 -26.64 -12.83
C VAL A 143 2.52 -26.87 -14.23
N ILE A 144 3.12 -25.82 -14.77
CA ILE A 144 3.84 -25.78 -16.04
C ILE A 144 5.34 -25.77 -15.71
N SER A 145 5.92 -26.95 -15.63
CA SER A 145 7.34 -27.13 -15.29
C SER A 145 8.23 -26.75 -16.48
N ASN A 146 9.25 -25.92 -16.23
CA ASN A 146 10.23 -25.49 -17.23
C ASN A 146 9.61 -24.86 -18.49
N GLY A 147 8.51 -24.11 -18.33
CA GLY A 147 7.83 -23.47 -19.44
C GLY A 147 7.02 -22.26 -19.03
N THR A 148 6.64 -21.46 -20.03
CA THR A 148 5.97 -20.18 -19.84
C THR A 148 4.46 -20.29 -20.08
N LEU A 149 3.70 -19.32 -19.57
CA LEU A 149 2.29 -19.11 -19.91
C LEU A 149 2.15 -17.93 -20.87
N THR A 150 1.57 -18.18 -22.05
CA THR A 150 1.20 -17.11 -22.99
C THR A 150 -0.31 -16.97 -23.05
N LEU A 151 -0.81 -15.76 -22.74
CA LEU A 151 -2.23 -15.41 -22.85
C LEU A 151 -2.52 -14.74 -24.20
N GLY A 152 -3.50 -15.25 -24.94
CA GLY A 152 -3.88 -14.73 -26.25
C GLY A 152 -4.49 -13.33 -26.20
N LYS A 153 -4.27 -12.53 -27.25
CA LYS A 153 -4.69 -11.13 -27.37
C LYS A 153 -6.21 -10.92 -27.42
N GLY A 154 -6.96 -11.97 -27.78
CA GLY A 154 -8.42 -11.96 -27.77
C GLY A 154 -9.04 -12.12 -26.38
N LEU A 155 -8.24 -12.40 -25.35
CA LEU A 155 -8.74 -12.60 -24.00
C LEU A 155 -9.41 -11.32 -23.47
N ARG A 156 -10.58 -11.50 -22.84
CA ARG A 156 -11.37 -10.42 -22.23
C ARG A 156 -11.67 -10.70 -20.77
N THR A 157 -11.91 -11.97 -20.43
CA THR A 157 -12.33 -12.38 -19.09
C THR A 157 -11.40 -13.46 -18.55
N ILE A 158 -10.87 -13.21 -17.35
CA ILE A 158 -10.16 -14.20 -16.53
C ILE A 158 -11.02 -14.39 -15.28
N GLY A 159 -11.57 -15.59 -15.13
CA GLY A 159 -12.50 -15.94 -14.06
C GLY A 159 -11.85 -15.99 -12.68
N GLU A 160 -12.71 -16.00 -11.66
CA GLU A 160 -12.31 -16.13 -10.26
C GLU A 160 -11.37 -17.33 -10.10
N ARG A 161 -10.22 -17.11 -9.47
CA ARG A 161 -9.24 -18.16 -9.14
C ARG A 161 -8.81 -19.03 -10.34
N ALA A 162 -8.90 -18.50 -11.56
CA ALA A 162 -8.62 -19.25 -12.79
C ALA A 162 -7.20 -19.85 -12.80
N PHE A 163 -6.22 -19.15 -12.25
CA PHE A 163 -4.81 -19.55 -12.15
C PHE A 163 -4.29 -19.53 -10.70
N THR A 164 -5.16 -19.68 -9.71
CA THR A 164 -4.71 -19.83 -8.32
C THR A 164 -3.79 -21.03 -8.21
N ASP A 165 -2.70 -20.90 -7.44
CA ASP A 165 -1.71 -21.95 -7.20
C ASP A 165 -1.01 -22.48 -8.46
N CYS A 166 -1.07 -21.72 -9.56
CA CYS A 166 -0.34 -22.04 -10.77
C CYS A 166 1.15 -21.77 -10.65
N SER A 167 1.97 -22.59 -11.31
CA SER A 167 3.41 -22.34 -11.45
C SER A 167 3.82 -22.38 -12.90
N PHE A 168 4.59 -21.39 -13.33
CA PHE A 168 5.25 -21.34 -14.64
C PHE A 168 6.51 -20.48 -14.52
N SER A 169 7.43 -20.63 -15.48
CA SER A 169 8.58 -19.75 -15.60
C SER A 169 8.24 -18.52 -16.43
N GLY A 170 9.04 -17.47 -16.28
CA GLY A 170 8.83 -16.20 -16.98
C GLY A 170 7.78 -15.31 -16.30
N GLY A 171 7.88 -14.01 -16.57
CA GLY A 171 6.92 -13.03 -16.08
C GLY A 171 5.52 -13.22 -16.70
N LEU A 172 4.53 -12.57 -16.10
CA LEU A 172 3.14 -12.61 -16.54
C LEU A 172 2.79 -11.34 -17.32
N THR A 173 2.28 -11.50 -18.54
CA THR A 173 1.71 -10.40 -19.33
C THR A 173 0.21 -10.61 -19.48
N ILE A 174 -0.58 -9.72 -18.89
CA ILE A 174 -2.03 -9.69 -19.08
C ILE A 174 -2.33 -8.91 -20.38
N PRO A 175 -3.14 -9.46 -21.31
CA PRO A 175 -3.33 -8.87 -22.63
C PRO A 175 -4.24 -7.62 -22.61
N GLU A 176 -4.01 -6.70 -23.55
CA GLU A 176 -4.73 -5.41 -23.73
C GLU A 176 -6.26 -5.51 -23.92
N GLY A 177 -6.84 -6.70 -23.99
CA GLY A 177 -8.29 -6.85 -24.03
C GLY A 177 -8.95 -6.94 -22.66
N VAL A 178 -8.16 -7.20 -21.61
CA VAL A 178 -8.67 -7.49 -20.27
C VAL A 178 -8.97 -6.18 -19.54
N THR A 179 -10.22 -6.05 -19.09
CA THR A 179 -10.69 -4.87 -18.33
C THR A 179 -10.76 -5.14 -16.83
N GLU A 180 -10.79 -6.40 -16.42
CA GLU A 180 -10.91 -6.82 -15.03
C GLU A 180 -10.11 -8.10 -14.78
N ILE A 181 -9.41 -8.14 -13.65
CA ILE A 181 -8.79 -9.34 -13.12
C ILE A 181 -9.62 -9.77 -11.91
N ALA A 182 -10.28 -10.91 -12.00
CA ALA A 182 -11.20 -11.38 -10.97
C ALA A 182 -10.51 -11.76 -9.65
N GLU A 183 -11.31 -11.99 -8.61
CA GLU A 183 -10.83 -12.40 -7.30
C GLU A 183 -9.93 -13.64 -7.39
N GLY A 184 -8.75 -13.57 -6.76
CA GLY A 184 -7.81 -14.67 -6.65
C GLY A 184 -7.25 -15.19 -7.98
N ALA A 185 -7.45 -14.49 -9.10
CA ALA A 185 -7.17 -15.00 -10.44
C ALA A 185 -5.77 -15.62 -10.59
N PHE A 186 -4.76 -15.05 -9.93
CA PHE A 186 -3.36 -15.49 -9.96
C PHE A 186 -2.72 -15.56 -8.56
N CYS A 187 -3.49 -15.81 -7.49
CA CYS A 187 -2.89 -15.90 -6.15
C CYS A 187 -2.25 -17.26 -5.86
N SER A 188 -1.31 -17.27 -4.92
CA SER A 188 -0.77 -18.48 -4.32
C SER A 188 -1.42 -18.74 -2.95
N SER A 189 -1.77 -19.98 -2.65
CA SER A 189 -2.20 -20.39 -1.32
C SER A 189 -1.02 -20.69 -0.38
N SER A 190 0.23 -20.46 -0.81
CA SER A 190 1.45 -20.92 -0.14
C SER A 190 1.55 -20.48 1.33
N LYS A 191 0.92 -19.36 1.73
CA LYS A 191 0.93 -18.93 3.14
C LYS A 191 0.15 -19.87 4.08
N TYR A 192 -0.91 -20.53 3.63
CA TYR A 192 -1.66 -21.49 4.46
C TYR A 192 -0.85 -22.76 4.80
N SER A 193 0.27 -22.98 4.10
CA SER A 193 1.15 -24.13 4.34
C SER A 193 2.22 -23.89 5.43
N GLY A 194 2.25 -22.71 6.06
CA GLY A 194 3.24 -22.37 7.08
C GLY A 194 4.67 -22.25 6.54
N SER A 195 4.84 -22.13 5.22
CA SER A 195 6.14 -21.99 4.56
C SER A 195 6.40 -20.53 4.17
N PRO A 196 7.61 -19.99 4.39
CA PRO A 196 8.04 -18.67 3.89
C PRO A 196 8.28 -18.68 2.36
N ALA A 197 7.68 -19.62 1.63
CA ALA A 197 7.81 -19.70 0.19
C ALA A 197 6.92 -18.64 -0.46
N HIS A 198 7.57 -17.67 -1.10
CA HIS A 198 6.93 -16.82 -2.10
C HIS A 198 6.16 -17.68 -3.11
N GLY A 199 5.11 -17.10 -3.68
CA GLY A 199 4.23 -17.77 -4.62
C GLY A 199 4.94 -18.24 -5.87
N LYS A 200 4.24 -19.09 -6.59
CA LYS A 200 4.83 -19.97 -7.61
C LYS A 200 5.06 -19.26 -8.94
N ILE A 201 4.50 -18.06 -9.12
CA ILE A 201 4.71 -17.18 -10.27
C ILE A 201 5.80 -16.17 -9.91
N THR A 202 6.80 -16.03 -10.79
CA THR A 202 7.95 -15.14 -10.59
C THR A 202 8.23 -14.30 -11.84
N GLY A 203 9.18 -13.35 -11.75
CA GLY A 203 9.52 -12.45 -12.86
C GLY A 203 8.65 -11.19 -12.88
N THR A 204 8.58 -10.49 -14.01
CA THR A 204 7.86 -9.22 -14.11
C THR A 204 6.36 -9.41 -14.31
N LEU A 205 5.56 -8.45 -13.85
CA LEU A 205 4.12 -8.37 -14.12
C LEU A 205 3.84 -7.19 -15.05
N THR A 206 3.20 -7.47 -16.19
CA THR A 206 2.74 -6.44 -17.14
C THR A 206 1.22 -6.41 -17.18
N LEU A 207 0.64 -5.26 -16.79
CA LEU A 207 -0.80 -5.00 -16.77
C LEU A 207 -1.21 -4.15 -17.98
N PRO A 208 -2.38 -4.41 -18.60
CA PRO A 208 -2.81 -3.73 -19.81
C PRO A 208 -3.38 -2.34 -19.53
N SER A 209 -3.27 -1.44 -20.50
CA SER A 209 -3.82 -0.08 -20.42
C SER A 209 -5.36 -0.05 -20.28
N THR A 210 -6.04 -1.11 -20.72
CA THR A 210 -7.50 -1.28 -20.62
C THR A 210 -8.00 -1.65 -19.23
N LEU A 211 -7.12 -2.02 -18.31
CA LEU A 211 -7.49 -2.51 -16.99
C LEU A 211 -8.21 -1.43 -16.18
N LYS A 212 -9.36 -1.79 -15.59
CA LYS A 212 -10.19 -0.92 -14.74
C LYS A 212 -10.22 -1.38 -13.29
N THR A 213 -10.17 -2.69 -13.06
CA THR A 213 -10.34 -3.29 -11.74
C THR A 213 -9.34 -4.42 -11.53
N ILE A 214 -8.69 -4.40 -10.37
CA ILE A 214 -7.88 -5.51 -9.85
C ILE A 214 -8.65 -6.09 -8.67
N GLY A 215 -9.10 -7.33 -8.78
CA GLY A 215 -9.94 -8.01 -7.79
C GLY A 215 -9.21 -8.31 -6.47
N ALA A 216 -9.98 -8.68 -5.45
CA ALA A 216 -9.42 -9.11 -4.18
C ALA A 216 -8.51 -10.32 -4.36
N TYR A 217 -7.38 -10.37 -3.65
CA TYR A 217 -6.37 -11.41 -3.80
C TYR A 217 -5.85 -11.64 -5.23
N ALA A 218 -6.07 -10.74 -6.21
CA ALA A 218 -5.78 -11.05 -7.62
C ALA A 218 -4.38 -11.62 -7.88
N PHE A 219 -3.36 -11.14 -7.16
CA PHE A 219 -1.95 -11.54 -7.27
C PHE A 219 -1.32 -11.88 -5.92
N ALA A 220 -2.14 -12.12 -4.89
CA ALA A 220 -1.63 -12.27 -3.53
C ALA A 220 -0.61 -13.41 -3.43
N TYR A 221 0.40 -13.17 -2.60
CA TYR A 221 1.46 -14.10 -2.24
C TYR A 221 2.38 -14.48 -3.40
N GLU A 222 2.36 -13.80 -4.55
CA GLU A 222 3.22 -14.16 -5.69
C GLU A 222 4.63 -13.54 -5.64
N GLY A 223 5.60 -14.26 -6.20
CA GLY A 223 7.03 -13.88 -6.23
C GLY A 223 7.41 -12.95 -7.38
N PHE A 224 6.51 -12.05 -7.80
CA PHE A 224 6.82 -11.06 -8.84
C PHE A 224 7.97 -10.15 -8.43
N SER A 225 8.71 -9.64 -9.41
CA SER A 225 9.87 -8.76 -9.22
C SER A 225 9.92 -7.63 -10.24
N GLY A 226 10.77 -6.64 -9.98
CA GLY A 226 10.90 -5.44 -10.80
C GLY A 226 9.94 -4.34 -10.36
N GLU A 227 9.65 -3.39 -11.27
CA GLU A 227 8.72 -2.30 -11.01
C GLU A 227 7.27 -2.75 -11.26
N LEU A 228 6.35 -2.34 -10.38
CA LEU A 228 4.91 -2.51 -10.57
C LEU A 228 4.30 -1.23 -11.14
N LEU A 229 3.86 -1.29 -12.39
CA LEU A 229 3.16 -0.20 -13.06
C LEU A 229 1.65 -0.48 -13.04
N ILE A 230 0.92 0.26 -12.21
CA ILE A 230 -0.55 0.24 -12.20
C ILE A 230 -1.05 1.17 -13.33
N PRO A 231 -1.82 0.67 -14.31
CA PRO A 231 -2.29 1.49 -15.43
C PRO A 231 -3.22 2.64 -15.02
N ASP A 232 -3.13 3.78 -15.71
CA ASP A 232 -3.96 4.98 -15.47
C ASP A 232 -5.48 4.74 -15.58
N GLY A 233 -5.90 3.61 -16.17
CA GLY A 233 -7.31 3.23 -16.25
C GLY A 233 -7.88 2.64 -14.96
N VAL A 234 -7.04 2.19 -14.02
CA VAL A 234 -7.45 1.44 -12.84
C VAL A 234 -8.14 2.34 -11.83
N THR A 235 -9.34 1.96 -11.40
CA THR A 235 -10.14 2.73 -10.44
C THR A 235 -10.28 2.05 -9.09
N CYS A 236 -10.10 0.73 -9.03
CA CYS A 236 -10.27 -0.07 -7.83
C CYS A 236 -9.18 -1.15 -7.75
N ILE A 237 -8.52 -1.21 -6.59
CA ILE A 237 -7.61 -2.28 -6.18
C ILE A 237 -8.24 -2.98 -4.98
N GLY A 238 -8.57 -4.27 -5.14
CA GLY A 238 -9.29 -5.07 -4.15
C GLY A 238 -8.47 -5.39 -2.90
N ALA A 239 -9.15 -5.90 -1.88
CA ALA A 239 -8.52 -6.34 -0.64
C ALA A 239 -7.48 -7.43 -0.91
N ASN A 240 -6.33 -7.37 -0.23
CA ASN A 240 -5.22 -8.31 -0.40
C ASN A 240 -4.67 -8.46 -1.84
N ALA A 241 -5.02 -7.58 -2.79
CA ALA A 241 -4.72 -7.77 -4.22
C ALA A 241 -3.25 -8.11 -4.53
N PHE A 242 -2.32 -7.51 -3.79
CA PHE A 242 -0.87 -7.70 -3.89
C PHE A 242 -0.23 -8.06 -2.55
N ALA A 243 -1.00 -8.55 -1.57
CA ALA A 243 -0.47 -8.89 -0.26
C ALA A 243 0.72 -9.86 -0.40
N GLU A 244 1.84 -9.56 0.23
CA GLU A 244 3.06 -10.37 0.25
C GLU A 244 3.70 -10.61 -1.14
N CYS A 245 3.53 -9.64 -2.04
CA CYS A 245 4.34 -9.55 -3.26
C CYS A 245 5.66 -8.82 -2.98
N ASP A 246 6.56 -9.47 -2.25
CA ASP A 246 7.75 -8.83 -1.65
C ASP A 246 8.85 -8.51 -2.66
N GLY A 247 8.83 -9.19 -3.82
CA GLY A 247 9.88 -9.06 -4.83
C GLY A 247 9.80 -7.79 -5.67
N PHE A 248 8.67 -7.07 -5.65
CA PHE A 248 8.57 -5.77 -6.30
C PHE A 248 9.51 -4.75 -5.67
N GLY A 249 10.14 -3.90 -6.48
CA GLY A 249 11.07 -2.88 -6.04
C GLY A 249 10.70 -1.49 -6.50
N GLY A 250 11.47 -0.50 -6.03
CA GLY A 250 11.31 0.90 -6.44
C GLY A 250 10.13 1.59 -5.75
N THR A 251 9.61 2.65 -6.37
CA THR A 251 8.49 3.43 -5.81
C THR A 251 7.17 2.88 -6.31
N LEU A 252 6.30 2.44 -5.41
CA LEU A 252 4.91 2.13 -5.74
C LEU A 252 4.18 3.45 -6.05
N SER A 253 3.79 3.64 -7.32
CA SER A 253 3.05 4.82 -7.76
C SER A 253 1.65 4.41 -8.18
N LEU A 254 0.65 4.82 -7.40
CA LEU A 254 -0.76 4.58 -7.73
C LEU A 254 -1.31 5.75 -8.56
N PRO A 255 -1.94 5.51 -9.71
CA PRO A 255 -2.43 6.58 -10.58
C PRO A 255 -3.67 7.27 -9.98
N ASP A 256 -3.85 8.56 -10.27
CA ASP A 256 -4.92 9.41 -9.71
C ASP A 256 -6.35 8.92 -10.01
N SER A 257 -6.51 8.02 -10.99
CA SER A 257 -7.76 7.36 -11.29
C SER A 257 -8.19 6.35 -10.22
N VAL A 258 -7.26 5.85 -9.39
CA VAL A 258 -7.54 4.93 -8.29
C VAL A 258 -8.34 5.66 -7.21
N LYS A 259 -9.57 5.20 -7.00
CA LYS A 259 -10.50 5.73 -6.00
C LYS A 259 -10.46 4.94 -4.70
N THR A 260 -10.18 3.63 -4.80
CA THR A 260 -10.21 2.71 -3.66
C THR A 260 -9.01 1.76 -3.70
N VAL A 261 -8.32 1.66 -2.56
CA VAL A 261 -7.30 0.66 -2.27
C VAL A 261 -7.82 -0.15 -1.09
N GLY A 262 -8.13 -1.43 -1.31
CA GLY A 262 -8.78 -2.27 -0.32
C GLY A 262 -7.89 -2.58 0.89
N GLU A 263 -8.53 -3.13 1.93
CA GLU A 263 -7.82 -3.61 3.12
C GLU A 263 -6.71 -4.60 2.73
N TRP A 264 -5.55 -4.50 3.38
CA TRP A 264 -4.39 -5.38 3.13
C TRP A 264 -3.86 -5.39 1.68
N ALA A 265 -4.27 -4.48 0.79
CA ALA A 265 -3.96 -4.55 -0.63
C ALA A 265 -2.47 -4.69 -0.95
N PHE A 266 -1.60 -3.99 -0.21
CA PHE A 266 -0.14 -4.06 -0.31
C PHE A 266 0.49 -4.45 1.04
N TYR A 267 -0.22 -5.25 1.84
CA TYR A 267 0.27 -5.77 3.11
C TYR A 267 1.55 -6.57 2.90
N GLN A 268 2.57 -6.32 3.72
CA GLN A 268 3.86 -7.01 3.67
C GLN A 268 4.57 -6.91 2.31
N CYS A 269 4.26 -5.96 1.41
CA CYS A 269 5.07 -5.78 0.20
C CYS A 269 6.45 -5.17 0.55
N GLU A 270 7.41 -6.00 0.97
CA GLU A 270 8.64 -5.55 1.60
C GLU A 270 9.64 -4.87 0.66
N GLY A 271 9.59 -5.09 -0.65
CA GLY A 271 10.59 -4.56 -1.58
C GLY A 271 10.39 -3.11 -2.05
N PHE A 272 9.19 -2.53 -1.89
CA PHE A 272 8.94 -1.14 -2.29
C PHE A 272 9.69 -0.16 -1.38
N THR A 273 10.44 0.76 -1.99
CA THR A 273 11.26 1.75 -1.28
C THR A 273 10.56 3.08 -1.04
N GLY A 274 9.53 3.38 -1.83
CA GLY A 274 8.71 4.57 -1.73
C GLY A 274 7.25 4.33 -2.11
N LEU A 275 6.38 5.27 -1.74
CA LEU A 275 4.93 5.19 -1.96
C LEU A 275 4.39 6.55 -2.41
N LYS A 276 3.67 6.57 -3.54
CA LYS A 276 2.89 7.72 -4.02
C LYS A 276 1.43 7.32 -4.09
N LEU A 277 0.61 8.01 -3.30
CA LEU A 277 -0.82 7.79 -3.20
C LEU A 277 -1.58 8.69 -4.19
N PRO A 278 -2.74 8.24 -4.71
CA PRO A 278 -3.55 9.01 -5.63
C PRO A 278 -4.28 10.16 -4.92
N ALA A 279 -4.40 11.31 -5.58
CA ALA A 279 -5.02 12.50 -4.99
C ALA A 279 -6.51 12.33 -4.64
N GLY A 280 -7.19 11.37 -5.28
CA GLY A 280 -8.64 11.14 -5.10
C GLY A 280 -9.04 10.27 -3.90
N LEU A 281 -8.09 9.80 -3.08
CA LEU A 281 -8.43 8.96 -1.92
C LEU A 281 -9.15 9.75 -0.82
N THR A 282 -10.21 9.16 -0.26
CA THR A 282 -10.94 9.71 0.89
C THR A 282 -10.61 9.00 2.20
N LYS A 283 -10.03 7.80 2.13
CA LYS A 283 -9.68 6.96 3.28
C LYS A 283 -8.49 6.06 2.92
N ILE A 284 -7.64 5.78 3.91
CA ILE A 284 -6.65 4.70 3.85
C ILE A 284 -7.21 3.50 4.61
N GLU A 285 -7.30 2.35 3.95
CA GLU A 285 -7.93 1.17 4.53
C GLU A 285 -7.03 0.41 5.50
N LYS A 286 -7.65 -0.47 6.30
CA LYS A 286 -6.97 -1.30 7.29
C LYS A 286 -5.79 -2.06 6.66
N LEU A 287 -4.62 -1.91 7.27
CA LEU A 287 -3.39 -2.65 6.93
C LEU A 287 -2.97 -2.56 5.45
N SER A 288 -3.49 -1.59 4.68
CA SER A 288 -3.31 -1.54 3.22
C SER A 288 -1.84 -1.36 2.79
N PHE A 289 -1.02 -0.73 3.64
CA PHE A 289 0.41 -0.48 3.41
C PHE A 289 1.26 -0.88 4.64
N ALA A 290 0.80 -1.87 5.42
CA ALA A 290 1.49 -2.30 6.62
C ALA A 290 2.68 -3.22 6.31
N PHE A 291 3.69 -3.23 7.18
CA PHE A 291 4.88 -4.07 7.10
C PHE A 291 5.69 -3.93 5.79
N MET A 292 5.64 -2.76 5.14
CA MET A 292 6.49 -2.46 3.99
C MET A 292 7.92 -2.16 4.45
N ALA A 293 8.72 -3.19 4.71
CA ALA A 293 10.07 -3.06 5.28
C ALA A 293 11.05 -2.24 4.41
N GLY A 294 10.84 -2.19 3.10
CA GLY A 294 11.62 -1.39 2.16
C GLY A 294 11.31 0.10 2.22
N LEU A 295 10.16 0.51 2.75
CA LEU A 295 9.64 1.87 2.70
C LEU A 295 10.52 2.81 3.53
N LYS A 296 11.36 3.58 2.83
CA LYS A 296 12.42 4.44 3.40
C LYS A 296 12.29 5.89 2.99
N THR A 297 11.28 6.24 2.20
CA THR A 297 10.96 7.62 1.85
C THR A 297 9.82 8.15 2.72
N GLU A 298 9.68 9.46 2.73
CA GLU A 298 8.48 10.10 3.24
C GLU A 298 7.22 9.60 2.51
N VAL A 299 6.13 9.43 3.26
CA VAL A 299 4.79 9.18 2.71
C VAL A 299 3.98 10.46 2.79
N ALA A 300 3.41 10.90 1.66
CA ALA A 300 2.45 11.99 1.63
C ALA A 300 1.03 11.42 1.54
N ILE A 301 0.25 11.59 2.60
CA ILE A 301 -1.16 11.24 2.60
C ILE A 301 -1.93 12.37 1.88
N PRO A 302 -2.72 12.06 0.84
CA PRO A 302 -3.33 13.07 -0.03
C PRO A 302 -4.42 13.87 0.69
N GLU A 303 -4.58 15.14 0.30
CA GLU A 303 -5.72 15.96 0.73
C GLU A 303 -7.04 15.33 0.30
N GLY A 304 -8.05 15.43 1.17
CA GLY A 304 -9.33 14.72 1.00
C GLY A 304 -9.43 13.45 1.85
N VAL A 305 -8.31 12.86 2.27
CA VAL A 305 -8.33 11.74 3.23
C VAL A 305 -8.81 12.24 4.60
N THR A 306 -9.86 11.61 5.12
CA THR A 306 -10.43 11.93 6.43
C THR A 306 -10.08 10.91 7.51
N GLU A 307 -9.66 9.69 7.13
CA GLU A 307 -9.37 8.59 8.04
C GLU A 307 -8.18 7.75 7.58
N ILE A 308 -7.28 7.43 8.51
CA ILE A 308 -6.22 6.43 8.33
C ILE A 308 -6.59 5.19 9.15
N GLY A 309 -6.80 4.07 8.46
CA GLY A 309 -7.30 2.81 8.99
C GLY A 309 -6.36 2.08 9.94
N GLU A 310 -6.90 1.04 10.59
CA GLU A 310 -6.17 0.25 11.59
C GLU A 310 -4.87 -0.33 10.98
N GLY A 311 -3.73 -0.10 11.63
CA GLY A 311 -2.44 -0.65 11.21
C GLY A 311 -1.92 -0.17 9.85
N ALA A 312 -2.57 0.79 9.18
CA ALA A 312 -2.36 1.08 7.76
C ALA A 312 -0.89 1.34 7.35
N PHE A 313 -0.07 1.90 8.25
CA PHE A 313 1.34 2.23 8.04
C PHE A 313 2.22 1.73 9.19
N GLU A 314 1.99 0.50 9.69
CA GLU A 314 2.94 -0.21 10.57
C GLU A 314 4.24 -0.53 9.80
N CYS A 315 5.09 0.48 9.61
CA CYS A 315 6.26 0.45 8.74
C CYS A 315 7.51 0.92 9.48
N SER A 316 8.34 -0.03 9.92
CA SER A 316 9.48 0.22 10.82
C SER A 316 10.49 1.25 10.31
N TYR A 317 10.67 1.33 8.99
CA TYR A 317 11.72 2.15 8.37
C TYR A 317 11.25 3.48 7.78
N MET A 318 9.94 3.75 7.79
CA MET A 318 9.37 5.00 7.27
C MET A 318 9.86 6.20 8.11
N PRO A 319 10.60 7.16 7.52
CA PRO A 319 11.22 8.26 8.28
C PRO A 319 10.26 9.40 8.62
N SER A 320 9.25 9.64 7.78
CA SER A 320 8.30 10.74 7.95
C SER A 320 6.99 10.48 7.20
N VAL A 321 5.93 11.13 7.66
CA VAL A 321 4.63 11.16 7.01
C VAL A 321 4.10 12.60 7.00
N ARG A 322 3.56 13.05 5.86
CA ARG A 322 2.75 14.27 5.77
C ARG A 322 1.28 13.89 5.85
N LEU A 323 0.60 14.44 6.84
CA LEU A 323 -0.84 14.26 7.05
C LEU A 323 -1.61 15.43 6.40
N PRO A 324 -2.77 15.19 5.78
CA PRO A 324 -3.53 16.24 5.12
C PRO A 324 -4.34 17.06 6.14
N SER A 325 -4.69 18.27 5.75
CA SER A 325 -5.52 19.18 6.56
C SER A 325 -6.93 18.62 6.83
N THR A 326 -7.43 17.76 5.94
CA THR A 326 -8.75 17.12 6.01
C THR A 326 -8.84 15.96 7.01
N LEU A 327 -7.71 15.49 7.55
CA LEU A 327 -7.68 14.30 8.39
C LEU A 327 -8.43 14.51 9.71
N LYS A 328 -9.36 13.60 10.01
CA LYS A 328 -10.19 13.60 11.21
C LYS A 328 -9.84 12.50 12.19
N LYS A 329 -9.40 11.34 11.70
CA LYS A 329 -9.20 10.14 12.52
C LYS A 329 -7.95 9.37 12.14
N ILE A 330 -7.17 9.01 13.15
CA ILE A 330 -6.08 8.04 13.07
C ILE A 330 -6.53 6.84 13.91
N GLU A 331 -6.75 5.69 13.26
CA GLU A 331 -7.27 4.49 13.92
C GLU A 331 -6.20 3.76 14.73
N LYS A 332 -6.66 2.69 15.41
CA LYS A 332 -5.81 1.79 16.19
C LYS A 332 -4.57 1.35 15.41
N GLN A 333 -3.40 1.43 16.04
CA GLN A 333 -2.12 0.92 15.49
C GLN A 333 -1.69 1.52 14.13
N ALA A 334 -2.32 2.59 13.65
CA ALA A 334 -2.10 3.12 12.29
C ALA A 334 -0.63 3.35 11.91
N PHE A 335 0.22 3.76 12.86
CA PHE A 335 1.67 3.93 12.72
C PHE A 335 2.45 3.15 13.79
N MET A 336 1.87 2.06 14.31
CA MET A 336 2.52 1.21 15.31
C MET A 336 3.90 0.77 14.79
N HIS A 337 4.89 0.73 15.66
CA HIS A 337 6.26 0.33 15.37
C HIS A 337 6.93 1.07 14.21
N ALA A 338 6.46 2.24 13.79
CA ALA A 338 7.17 3.10 12.84
C ALA A 338 8.42 3.72 13.52
N HIS A 339 9.45 2.90 13.74
CA HIS A 339 10.61 3.23 14.57
C HIS A 339 11.42 4.41 14.04
N ASN A 340 11.42 4.62 12.73
CA ASN A 340 12.10 5.76 12.10
C ASN A 340 11.25 7.03 12.04
N LEU A 341 9.97 6.96 12.40
CA LEU A 341 9.11 8.13 12.54
C LEU A 341 9.50 8.87 13.82
N THR A 342 10.35 9.88 13.68
CA THR A 342 10.96 10.62 14.81
C THR A 342 10.33 11.98 15.08
N LYS A 343 9.49 12.46 14.16
CA LYS A 343 8.69 13.69 14.25
C LYS A 343 7.36 13.46 13.54
N ILE A 344 6.31 14.05 14.08
CA ILE A 344 4.99 14.14 13.43
C ILE A 344 4.43 15.55 13.60
N THR A 345 3.73 16.05 12.57
CA THR A 345 2.89 17.24 12.65
C THR A 345 1.45 16.79 12.48
N LEU A 346 0.63 17.01 13.51
CA LEU A 346 -0.78 16.64 13.49
C LEU A 346 -1.61 17.80 12.93
N PRO A 347 -2.58 17.57 12.03
CA PRO A 347 -3.35 18.63 11.41
C PRO A 347 -4.40 19.21 12.35
N ASP A 348 -4.71 20.50 12.20
CA ASP A 348 -5.62 21.26 13.06
C ASP A 348 -7.03 20.66 13.17
N GLY A 349 -7.46 19.90 12.16
CA GLY A 349 -8.77 19.26 12.11
C GLY A 349 -8.87 17.89 12.79
N LEU A 350 -7.78 17.33 13.31
CA LEU A 350 -7.72 15.95 13.82
C LEU A 350 -8.46 15.78 15.16
N GLU A 351 -9.44 14.87 15.18
CA GLU A 351 -10.36 14.71 16.31
C GLU A 351 -10.06 13.48 17.18
N THR A 352 -9.52 12.41 16.59
CA THR A 352 -9.32 11.14 17.30
C THR A 352 -8.01 10.47 16.93
N ILE A 353 -7.30 9.99 17.95
CA ILE A 353 -6.12 9.12 17.83
C ILE A 353 -6.45 7.81 18.56
N GLY A 354 -6.38 6.69 17.85
CA GLY A 354 -6.75 5.37 18.34
C GLY A 354 -5.73 4.73 19.28
N ASP A 355 -6.10 3.55 19.80
CA ASP A 355 -5.22 2.73 20.65
C ASP A 355 -3.93 2.38 19.91
N GLU A 356 -2.78 2.55 20.56
CA GLU A 356 -1.44 2.18 20.04
C GLU A 356 -1.08 2.85 18.70
N ALA A 357 -1.78 3.92 18.30
CA ALA A 357 -1.64 4.55 16.98
C ALA A 357 -0.19 4.93 16.63
N PHE A 358 0.62 5.35 17.60
CA PHE A 358 2.05 5.62 17.47
C PHE A 358 2.88 4.87 18.52
N ASP A 359 2.39 3.71 18.99
CA ASP A 359 3.15 2.83 19.88
C ASP A 359 4.46 2.42 19.20
N GLY A 360 5.58 2.43 19.92
CA GLY A 360 6.90 2.11 19.37
C GLY A 360 7.52 3.14 18.40
N CYS A 361 6.86 4.27 18.13
CA CYS A 361 7.49 5.41 17.44
C CYS A 361 8.57 6.05 18.32
N ARG A 362 9.68 6.49 17.71
CA ARG A 362 10.85 7.03 18.43
C ARG A 362 10.90 8.55 18.36
N PHE A 363 9.84 9.21 18.83
CA PHE A 363 9.78 10.67 18.83
C PHE A 363 10.93 11.28 19.63
N LYS A 364 11.66 12.20 18.99
CA LYS A 364 12.82 12.88 19.60
C LYS A 364 12.44 14.21 20.28
N LYS A 365 11.22 14.66 20.06
CA LYS A 365 10.70 15.95 20.53
C LYS A 365 9.29 15.74 21.08
N ALA A 366 8.88 16.68 21.91
CA ALA A 366 7.50 16.78 22.37
C ALA A 366 6.53 16.89 21.20
N ILE A 367 5.29 16.43 21.41
CA ILE A 367 4.23 16.38 20.39
C ILE A 367 3.25 17.52 20.64
N VAL A 368 2.80 18.16 19.57
CA VAL A 368 1.76 19.19 19.63
C VAL A 368 0.43 18.57 19.19
N LEU A 369 -0.57 18.66 20.05
CA LEU A 369 -1.92 18.14 19.85
C LEU A 369 -2.84 19.30 19.50
N PRO A 370 -3.57 19.21 18.36
CA PRO A 370 -4.42 20.31 17.89
C PRO A 370 -5.62 20.54 18.81
N ALA A 371 -6.19 21.74 18.78
CA ALA A 371 -7.30 22.12 19.64
C ALA A 371 -8.60 21.32 19.41
N SER A 372 -8.70 20.67 18.24
CA SER A 372 -9.82 19.84 17.83
C SER A 372 -9.78 18.42 18.41
N ILE A 373 -8.69 18.01 19.05
CA ILE A 373 -8.55 16.65 19.57
C ILE A 373 -9.59 16.38 20.66
N LYS A 374 -10.39 15.33 20.47
CA LYS A 374 -11.47 14.93 21.38
C LYS A 374 -11.09 13.72 22.23
N SER A 375 -10.34 12.78 21.65
CA SER A 375 -9.97 11.54 22.34
C SER A 375 -8.64 10.96 21.87
N ILE A 376 -7.89 10.38 22.80
CA ILE A 376 -6.61 9.70 22.58
C ILE A 376 -6.68 8.32 23.25
N GLY A 377 -6.45 7.27 22.46
CA GLY A 377 -6.56 5.88 22.88
C GLY A 377 -5.48 5.43 23.85
N LYS A 378 -5.60 4.17 24.28
CA LYS A 378 -4.63 3.47 25.14
C LYS A 378 -3.28 3.40 24.44
N LYS A 379 -2.18 3.65 25.15
CA LYS A 379 -0.82 3.53 24.62
C LYS A 379 -0.55 4.26 23.29
N ALA A 380 -1.36 5.26 22.94
CA ALA A 380 -1.28 5.93 21.64
C ALA A 380 0.13 6.48 21.35
N PHE A 381 0.87 6.91 22.38
CA PHE A 381 2.24 7.42 22.27
C PHE A 381 3.23 6.64 23.16
N TYR A 382 2.97 5.36 23.44
CA TYR A 382 3.77 4.53 24.35
C TYR A 382 5.09 4.08 23.69
N GLY A 383 5.96 5.02 23.31
CA GLY A 383 7.21 4.70 22.63
C GLY A 383 8.24 3.97 23.51
N TYR A 384 9.18 3.26 22.86
CA TYR A 384 10.41 2.82 23.52
C TYR A 384 11.24 4.05 23.90
N SER A 385 11.23 4.43 25.18
CA SER A 385 12.05 5.54 25.67
C SER A 385 13.53 5.20 25.50
N TYR A 386 14.22 5.90 24.60
CA TYR A 386 15.68 5.93 24.68
C TYR A 386 16.02 6.69 25.97
N TYR A 387 16.74 6.04 26.89
CA TYR A 387 17.14 6.51 28.22
C TYR A 387 18.09 7.73 28.20
N GLY A 388 17.73 8.80 27.47
CA GLY A 388 18.57 9.98 27.24
C GLY A 388 17.82 11.28 27.55
N SER A 389 17.67 11.58 28.83
CA SER A 389 17.65 12.90 29.50
C SER A 389 16.90 14.13 28.92
N GLY A 390 16.05 13.99 27.91
CA GLY A 390 15.11 15.05 27.51
C GLY A 390 13.74 14.80 28.11
N THR A 391 13.19 15.73 28.89
CA THR A 391 11.77 15.70 29.28
C THR A 391 10.93 15.77 28.00
N LEU A 392 10.45 14.61 27.53
CA LEU A 392 9.42 14.55 26.48
C LEU A 392 8.06 14.89 27.10
N GLY A 393 7.16 15.43 26.28
CA GLY A 393 5.85 15.88 26.72
C GLY A 393 4.90 16.10 25.57
N ALA A 394 3.66 16.45 25.90
CA ALA A 394 2.60 16.73 24.95
C ALA A 394 2.06 18.14 25.21
N TYR A 395 2.03 18.99 24.18
CA TYR A 395 1.44 20.32 24.23
C TYR A 395 0.06 20.30 23.63
N PHE A 396 -0.94 20.75 24.38
CA PHE A 396 -2.32 20.76 23.94
C PHE A 396 -2.77 22.18 23.62
N LEU A 397 -3.26 22.39 22.40
CA LEU A 397 -3.76 23.68 21.93
C LEU A 397 -5.22 23.94 22.31
N GLY A 398 -5.92 22.96 22.90
CA GLY A 398 -7.34 23.05 23.24
C GLY A 398 -7.67 22.53 24.63
N ALA A 399 -8.97 22.31 24.87
CA ALA A 399 -9.47 21.69 26.09
C ALA A 399 -8.91 20.26 26.26
N ALA A 400 -8.94 19.77 27.50
CA ALA A 400 -8.39 18.47 27.84
C ALA A 400 -9.21 17.34 27.14
N PRO A 401 -8.59 16.50 26.27
CA PRO A 401 -9.29 15.43 25.56
C PRO A 401 -9.59 14.23 26.46
N GLN A 402 -10.49 13.33 26.04
CA GLN A 402 -10.62 12.04 26.72
C GLN A 402 -9.35 11.21 26.50
N ILE A 403 -8.69 10.81 27.59
CA ILE A 403 -7.48 9.97 27.56
C ILE A 403 -7.64 8.76 28.48
N VAL A 404 -6.66 7.85 28.46
CA VAL A 404 -6.53 6.77 29.45
C VAL A 404 -5.47 7.18 30.47
N GLY A 405 -5.91 7.39 31.71
CA GLY A 405 -5.05 7.81 32.83
C GLY A 405 -4.02 6.76 33.26
N THR A 406 -3.15 7.11 34.21
CA THR A 406 -2.04 6.24 34.63
C THR A 406 -2.43 5.15 35.64
N LEU A 407 -3.72 5.02 35.96
CA LEU A 407 -4.23 4.05 36.94
C LEU A 407 -4.20 2.59 36.43
N ASN A 408 -3.91 2.37 35.15
CA ASN A 408 -3.64 1.05 34.58
C ASN A 408 -2.45 1.12 33.61
N ALA A 409 -1.83 -0.01 33.30
CA ALA A 409 -0.61 -0.11 32.49
C ALA A 409 -0.77 0.32 31.00
N ASN A 410 -1.95 0.81 30.61
CA ASN A 410 -2.32 1.13 29.23
C ASN A 410 -2.58 2.64 29.03
N CYS A 411 -1.90 3.47 29.80
CA CYS A 411 -2.03 4.93 29.75
C CYS A 411 -1.70 5.50 28.36
N SER A 412 -2.40 6.57 27.94
CA SER A 412 -2.29 7.11 26.57
C SER A 412 -0.89 7.63 26.23
N PHE A 413 -0.23 8.25 27.21
CA PHE A 413 1.13 8.74 27.16
C PHE A 413 2.00 8.01 28.19
N PRO A 414 3.33 7.93 27.99
CA PRO A 414 4.25 7.46 29.01
C PRO A 414 4.11 8.26 30.32
N SER A 415 4.23 7.58 31.46
CA SER A 415 3.98 8.19 32.79
C SER A 415 4.99 9.28 33.18
N ASP A 416 6.15 9.32 32.53
CA ASP A 416 7.20 10.32 32.75
C ASP A 416 7.01 11.59 31.90
N TRP A 417 6.08 11.58 30.93
CA TRP A 417 5.77 12.75 30.12
C TRP A 417 5.06 13.84 30.92
N THR A 418 5.34 15.10 30.56
CA THR A 418 4.57 16.25 31.04
C THR A 418 3.52 16.66 30.00
N LEU A 419 2.28 16.81 30.44
CA LEU A 419 1.16 17.31 29.64
C LEU A 419 1.03 18.83 29.87
N PHE A 420 1.34 19.59 28.83
CA PHE A 420 1.35 21.04 28.83
C PHE A 420 0.06 21.59 28.22
N TYR A 421 -0.58 22.54 28.90
CA TYR A 421 -1.85 23.12 28.43
C TYR A 421 -1.87 24.65 28.49
N LEU A 422 -2.63 25.26 27.59
CA LEU A 422 -2.76 26.72 27.51
C LEU A 422 -3.67 27.30 28.62
N PRO A 423 -3.38 28.50 29.15
CA PRO A 423 -4.27 29.24 30.02
C PRO A 423 -5.67 29.38 29.42
N GLY A 424 -6.70 29.22 30.26
CA GLY A 424 -8.10 29.35 29.86
C GLY A 424 -8.72 28.10 29.24
N THR A 425 -7.94 27.02 29.03
CA THR A 425 -8.49 25.73 28.60
C THR A 425 -9.03 24.94 29.80
N SER A 426 -10.12 24.20 29.60
CA SER A 426 -10.83 23.45 30.65
C SER A 426 -10.56 21.94 30.62
N GLY A 427 -10.87 21.23 31.71
CA GLY A 427 -10.88 19.76 31.75
C GLY A 427 -9.60 19.09 32.27
N TRP A 428 -8.58 19.86 32.65
CA TRP A 428 -7.27 19.36 33.09
C TRP A 428 -7.23 18.80 34.53
N THR A 429 -8.41 18.56 35.12
CA THR A 429 -8.58 18.06 36.49
C THR A 429 -9.53 16.87 36.48
N GLY A 430 -9.22 15.80 37.22
CA GLY A 430 -10.08 14.63 37.37
C GLY A 430 -9.31 13.31 37.31
N ASP A 431 -9.98 12.21 37.62
CA ASP A 431 -9.38 10.87 37.76
C ASP A 431 -8.66 10.39 36.49
N THR A 432 -9.17 10.77 35.32
CA THR A 432 -8.58 10.46 34.00
C THR A 432 -7.16 11.01 33.83
N TYR A 433 -6.82 12.08 34.55
CA TYR A 433 -5.50 12.71 34.50
C TYR A 433 -4.66 12.44 35.75
N ALA A 434 -5.22 11.72 36.73
CA ALA A 434 -4.50 11.35 37.93
C ALA A 434 -3.23 10.57 37.57
N GLY A 435 -2.10 11.03 38.12
CA GLY A 435 -0.77 10.46 37.94
C GLY A 435 0.03 10.97 36.74
N TYR A 436 -0.55 11.77 35.85
CA TYR A 436 0.23 12.56 34.89
C TYR A 436 0.82 13.82 35.53
N LYS A 437 2.01 14.21 35.08
CA LYS A 437 2.54 15.55 35.34
C LYS A 437 1.84 16.53 34.40
N ILE A 438 1.10 17.48 34.95
CA ILE A 438 0.36 18.47 34.16
C ILE A 438 0.90 19.86 34.51
N ALA A 439 1.22 20.66 33.50
CA ALA A 439 1.79 21.99 33.69
C ALA A 439 1.11 23.01 32.77
N LEU A 440 0.91 24.22 33.30
CA LEU A 440 0.51 25.37 32.49
C LEU A 440 1.64 25.72 31.53
N TRP A 441 1.31 26.04 30.29
CA TRP A 441 2.24 26.46 29.25
C TRP A 441 1.84 27.82 28.72
N ASP A 442 2.80 28.75 28.69
CA ASP A 442 2.60 30.14 28.27
C ASP A 442 2.19 30.32 26.79
N GLY A 443 2.24 29.25 25.99
CA GLY A 443 1.95 29.29 24.55
C GLY A 443 3.13 29.74 23.69
N GLU A 444 4.26 30.11 24.30
CA GLU A 444 5.40 30.79 23.68
C GLU A 444 6.69 29.97 23.73
N THR A 445 6.90 29.18 24.78
CA THR A 445 8.06 28.28 24.93
C THR A 445 7.71 26.86 24.47
N ARG A 446 8.03 26.50 23.21
CA ARG A 446 7.97 25.10 22.76
C ARG A 446 9.37 24.51 22.63
N TRP A 447 9.62 23.37 23.26
CA TRP A 447 10.91 22.65 23.19
C TRP A 447 11.26 22.13 21.79
N ASP A 448 10.30 22.09 20.85
CA ASP A 448 10.52 21.68 19.47
C ASP A 448 10.84 22.84 18.52
N ASN A 449 10.72 24.08 19.01
CA ASN A 449 10.89 25.29 18.22
C ASN A 449 12.32 25.37 17.69
N LEU A 450 12.46 25.08 16.39
CA LEU A 450 13.71 24.78 15.68
C LEU A 450 14.73 25.94 15.63
N ARG A 451 14.50 27.03 16.37
CA ARG A 451 15.42 28.17 16.48
C ARG A 451 15.49 28.79 17.88
N THR A 452 15.43 28.00 18.96
CA THR A 452 16.07 28.47 20.20
C THR A 452 17.58 28.24 20.07
N SER A 453 18.30 29.19 19.46
CA SER A 453 19.77 29.19 19.55
C SER A 453 20.16 29.58 20.99
N LYS A 454 20.80 28.67 21.71
CA LYS A 454 21.24 28.89 23.10
C LYS A 454 22.23 30.06 23.22
N PHE A 455 21.97 30.90 24.21
CA PHE A 455 22.87 31.39 25.27
C PHE A 455 24.34 31.63 24.90
N GLY A 456 24.68 32.89 24.67
CA GLY A 456 26.03 33.42 24.81
C GLY A 456 25.98 34.91 25.14
N TYR A 457 26.61 35.30 26.25
CA TYR A 457 26.93 36.71 26.53
C TYR A 457 28.13 37.08 25.67
N GLY A 458 27.97 38.04 24.75
CA GLY A 458 29.06 38.62 23.97
C GLY A 458 29.23 40.10 24.30
N TRP A 459 30.47 40.59 24.30
CA TRP A 459 30.76 42.01 24.42
C TRP A 459 31.41 42.49 23.11
N ASP A 460 30.96 43.61 22.55
CA ASP A 460 31.72 44.25 21.49
C ASP A 460 32.96 44.98 22.05
N TYR A 461 33.85 45.43 21.16
CA TYR A 461 35.09 46.13 21.54
C TYR A 461 34.84 47.53 22.15
N LYS A 462 33.58 47.97 22.25
CA LYS A 462 33.15 49.21 22.91
C LYS A 462 32.44 48.95 24.23
N GLY A 463 32.35 47.69 24.67
CA GLY A 463 31.69 47.31 25.93
C GLY A 463 30.17 47.28 25.84
N ASN A 464 29.60 47.16 24.64
CA ASN A 464 28.17 46.89 24.47
C ASN A 464 27.90 45.39 24.64
N GLU A 465 26.79 45.08 25.28
CA GLU A 465 26.35 43.72 25.54
C GLU A 465 25.49 43.22 24.38
N ILE A 466 25.86 42.05 23.85
CA ILE A 466 25.14 41.34 22.80
C ILE A 466 24.45 40.15 23.46
N GLU A 467 23.16 40.29 23.73
CA GLU A 467 22.31 39.24 24.28
C GLU A 467 21.50 38.56 23.17
N THR A 468 21.34 37.24 23.26
CA THR A 468 20.58 36.46 22.27
C THR A 468 19.70 35.41 22.94
N SER A 469 18.59 35.84 23.53
CA SER A 469 17.51 34.95 23.97
C SER A 469 16.19 35.34 23.28
N TRP A 470 15.85 34.59 22.23
CA TRP A 470 14.65 34.78 21.43
C TRP A 470 14.02 33.44 21.04
N SER A 471 12.71 33.45 20.77
CA SER A 471 11.97 32.33 20.19
C SER A 471 11.02 32.84 19.09
N VAL A 472 10.73 31.98 18.10
CA VAL A 472 9.79 32.30 17.01
C VAL A 472 8.79 31.18 16.92
N ASN A 473 7.53 31.42 17.27
CA ASN A 473 6.48 30.44 17.08
C ASN A 473 6.16 30.34 15.58
N THR A 474 6.66 29.29 14.92
CA THR A 474 6.53 29.09 13.47
C THR A 474 5.11 28.84 12.99
N ASP A 475 4.18 28.46 13.88
CA ASP A 475 2.78 28.25 13.51
C ASP A 475 2.00 29.57 13.50
N THR A 476 2.40 30.52 14.35
CA THR A 476 1.71 31.82 14.50
C THR A 476 2.49 32.98 13.88
N GLY A 477 3.74 32.77 13.48
CA GLY A 477 4.66 33.83 13.04
C GLY A 477 5.14 34.77 14.15
N LYS A 478 4.73 34.54 15.40
CA LYS A 478 5.01 35.44 16.53
C LYS A 478 6.44 35.27 17.03
N VAL A 479 7.13 36.39 17.25
CA VAL A 479 8.48 36.46 17.81
C VAL A 479 8.38 36.85 19.29
N THR A 480 8.99 36.08 20.18
CA THR A 480 9.09 36.40 21.61
C THR A 480 10.54 36.67 21.99
N LEU A 481 10.77 37.77 22.70
CA LEU A 481 12.05 38.14 23.32
C LEU A 481 11.91 37.92 24.82
N THR A 482 12.82 37.17 25.45
CA THR A 482 12.63 36.68 26.82
C THR A 482 13.36 37.48 27.90
N ASP A 483 13.85 38.68 27.58
CA ASP A 483 14.68 39.49 28.49
C ASP A 483 14.15 40.91 28.76
N ASP A 484 14.66 41.55 29.82
CA ASP A 484 14.19 42.84 30.34
C ASP A 484 14.66 44.02 29.45
N LEU A 485 13.80 44.51 28.55
CA LEU A 485 14.08 45.51 27.50
C LEU A 485 14.11 46.96 28.03
N ASN A 486 14.78 47.21 29.17
CA ASN A 486 14.71 48.49 29.89
C ASN A 486 15.60 49.63 29.35
N GLU A 487 16.43 49.39 28.33
CA GLU A 487 17.27 50.42 27.70
C GLU A 487 17.16 50.30 26.17
N GLY A 488 17.23 51.41 25.43
CA GLY A 488 16.95 51.47 23.98
C GLY A 488 17.49 50.27 23.19
N CYS A 489 16.56 49.45 22.67
CA CYS A 489 16.86 48.23 21.96
C CYS A 489 16.51 48.35 20.48
N ALA A 490 17.42 47.88 19.63
CA ALA A 490 17.16 47.64 18.21
C ALA A 490 17.09 46.13 17.95
N VAL A 491 16.02 45.67 17.30
CA VAL A 491 15.80 44.25 16.96
C VAL A 491 15.84 44.12 15.44
N ALA A 492 16.79 43.35 14.92
CA ALA A 492 16.87 42.99 13.51
C ALA A 492 16.34 41.58 13.30
N VAL A 493 15.41 41.39 12.36
CA VAL A 493 14.84 40.09 11.99
C VAL A 493 15.15 39.79 10.53
N SER A 494 15.78 38.67 10.26
CA SER A 494 16.07 38.16 8.91
C SER A 494 14.96 37.21 8.46
N TYR A 495 14.65 37.21 7.16
CA TYR A 495 13.67 36.31 6.55
C TYR A 495 14.26 35.53 5.36
N ASP A 496 13.71 34.36 5.04
CA ASP A 496 14.00 33.65 3.77
C ASP A 496 13.04 34.08 2.65
N ALA A 497 13.25 33.52 1.45
CA ALA A 497 12.46 33.81 0.26
C ALA A 497 10.97 33.46 0.40
N GLU A 498 10.62 32.56 1.33
CA GLU A 498 9.24 32.18 1.65
C GLU A 498 8.66 33.00 2.83
N GLY A 499 9.38 34.01 3.33
CA GLY A 499 8.94 34.90 4.41
C GLY A 499 9.08 34.32 5.81
N ARG A 500 9.81 33.21 5.99
CA ARG A 500 10.04 32.59 7.30
C ARG A 500 11.23 33.23 7.99
N VAL A 501 11.16 33.44 9.30
CA VAL A 501 12.25 34.04 10.07
C VAL A 501 13.50 33.15 10.04
N THR A 502 14.62 33.72 9.62
CA THR A 502 15.93 33.06 9.49
C THR A 502 16.95 33.45 10.53
N GLY A 503 16.72 34.52 11.29
CA GLY A 503 17.61 34.96 12.35
C GLY A 503 17.07 36.19 13.04
N ILE A 504 17.44 36.38 14.31
CA ILE A 504 17.10 37.57 15.07
C ILE A 504 18.35 38.03 15.80
N GLY A 505 18.68 39.31 15.66
CA GLY A 505 19.74 39.98 16.41
C GLY A 505 19.11 41.08 17.27
N VAL A 506 19.47 41.11 18.55
CA VAL A 506 19.07 42.19 19.47
C VAL A 506 20.33 42.98 19.82
N LEU A 507 20.26 44.30 19.71
CA LEU A 507 21.33 45.19 20.08
C LEU A 507 20.86 46.15 21.17
N ARG A 508 21.55 46.12 22.32
CA ARG A 508 21.46 47.12 23.40
C ARG A 508 22.61 48.12 23.24
N THR A 509 22.31 49.41 23.26
CA THR A 509 23.31 50.46 22.97
C THR A 509 23.41 51.43 24.13
N LYS A 510 24.62 51.64 24.69
CA LYS A 510 24.89 52.72 25.66
C LYS A 510 25.25 54.06 24.99
N THR A 511 25.18 54.11 23.67
CA THR A 511 25.58 55.26 22.85
C THR A 511 24.38 55.86 22.13
N ASP A 512 24.37 57.18 21.95
CA ASP A 512 23.25 57.92 21.35
C ASP A 512 22.96 57.56 19.88
N PHE A 513 23.85 56.82 19.21
CA PHE A 513 23.64 56.32 17.86
C PHE A 513 24.43 55.03 17.61
N VAL A 514 23.88 54.16 16.74
CA VAL A 514 24.57 52.98 16.19
C VAL A 514 24.34 52.92 14.69
N VAL A 515 25.39 52.54 13.95
CA VAL A 515 25.33 52.27 12.51
C VAL A 515 25.27 50.76 12.30
N LEU A 516 24.16 50.28 11.73
CA LEU A 516 23.94 48.88 11.39
C LEU A 516 24.06 48.69 9.87
N ASN A 517 24.82 47.68 9.46
CA ASN A 517 24.90 47.28 8.06
C ASN A 517 23.98 46.07 7.84
N LEU A 518 22.76 46.33 7.39
CA LEU A 518 21.73 45.32 7.23
C LEU A 518 21.78 44.73 5.81
N GLN A 519 21.62 43.41 5.70
CA GLN A 519 21.37 42.76 4.42
C GLN A 519 19.93 43.05 3.97
N ASP A 520 19.67 43.01 2.66
CA ASP A 520 18.36 43.32 2.06
C ASP A 520 17.20 42.46 2.61
N THR A 521 17.52 41.30 3.18
CA THR A 521 16.56 40.35 3.78
C THR A 521 16.24 40.64 5.25
N CYS A 522 16.79 41.70 5.83
CA CYS A 522 16.62 42.06 7.24
C CYS A 522 15.65 43.24 7.41
N ARG A 523 14.76 43.14 8.41
CA ARG A 523 13.93 44.25 8.88
C ARG A 523 14.37 44.69 10.27
N LEU A 524 14.43 46.01 10.49
CA LEU A 524 14.83 46.61 11.76
C LEU A 524 13.61 47.15 12.50
N PHE A 525 13.48 46.79 13.77
CA PHE A 525 12.44 47.27 14.67
C PHE A 525 13.09 48.02 15.82
N LEU A 526 12.74 49.30 15.98
CA LEU A 526 13.20 50.15 17.07
C LEU A 526 12.14 50.12 18.18
N LEU A 527 12.51 49.63 19.36
CA LEU A 527 11.63 49.60 20.51
C LEU A 527 11.86 50.87 21.34
N ASN A 528 10.90 51.80 21.32
CA ASN A 528 10.99 53.04 22.09
C ASN A 528 10.77 52.76 23.58
N ALA A 529 11.75 53.12 24.42
CA ALA A 529 11.79 52.85 25.86
C ALA A 529 10.65 53.50 26.67
N SER A 530 9.86 54.38 26.05
CA SER A 530 8.75 55.10 26.70
C SER A 530 7.38 54.42 26.57
N SER A 531 7.26 53.33 25.80
CA SER A 531 5.98 52.63 25.58
C SER A 531 6.03 51.10 25.74
N ALA A 532 7.15 50.52 26.18
CA ALA A 532 7.25 49.08 26.44
C ALA A 532 6.65 48.71 27.82
N PRO A 533 5.73 47.72 27.91
CA PRO A 533 5.23 47.24 29.20
C PRO A 533 6.33 46.50 29.97
N ARG A 534 6.46 46.79 31.27
CA ARG A 534 7.37 46.08 32.18
C ARG A 534 6.88 44.65 32.44
N LEU A 535 7.81 43.69 32.31
CA LEU A 535 7.70 42.24 32.54
C LEU A 535 6.56 41.48 31.81
N ASN A 536 6.92 40.42 31.09
CA ASN A 536 6.01 39.37 30.58
C ASN A 536 4.86 39.83 29.66
N THR A 537 4.99 40.96 28.97
CA THR A 537 3.99 41.36 27.96
C THR A 537 4.54 41.13 26.56
N PRO A 538 3.99 40.19 25.77
CA PRO A 538 4.48 39.92 24.42
C PRO A 538 4.29 41.13 23.51
N ILE A 539 5.37 41.56 22.86
CA ILE A 539 5.34 42.64 21.86
C ILE A 539 4.90 42.00 20.54
N THR A 540 3.73 42.39 20.03
CA THR A 540 3.34 42.06 18.66
C THR A 540 4.00 43.09 17.77
N ILE A 541 4.87 42.66 16.86
CA ILE A 541 5.41 43.52 15.80
C ILE A 541 4.31 43.71 14.75
N ASN A 542 3.26 44.43 15.13
CA ASN A 542 2.24 44.96 14.24
C ASN A 542 2.17 46.44 14.55
N ASP A 543 3.12 47.21 14.03
CA ASP A 543 2.84 48.56 13.57
C ASP A 543 3.96 49.07 12.68
N TYR A 544 3.53 49.68 11.59
CA TYR A 544 4.32 50.30 10.55
C TYR A 544 5.27 51.37 11.12
N LEU A 545 6.50 51.41 10.60
CA LEU A 545 7.16 52.68 10.33
C LEU A 545 7.17 52.84 8.80
N GLN A 546 6.49 53.88 8.31
CA GLN A 546 6.69 54.32 6.92
C GLN A 546 8.17 54.65 6.73
N THR A 547 8.68 54.18 5.59
CA THR A 547 9.97 54.40 4.92
C THR A 547 10.88 55.48 5.49
#